data_AF-A0A7J9H918-F1
#
_entry.id   AF-A0A7J9H918-F1
#
_cell.length_a   1.000
_cell.length_b   1.000
_cell.length_c   1.000
_cell.angle_alpha   90.00
_cell.angle_beta   90.00
_cell.angle_gamma   90.00
#
_symmetry.space_group_name_H-M   'P 1'
#
loop_
_entity.id
_entity.type
_entity.pdbx_description
1 polymer ?
#
loop_
_entity_poly.entity_id
_entity_poly.type
_entity_poly.pdbx_seq_one_letter_code
_entity_poly.pdbx_strand_id
1 'polypeptide(L)'
;MDFCFFVRFLARSWLPARSIVMECIAERFDIDPSGEIMVLKRFCPWKLHLFELEAELKVEPLIKYVLYGDERGKQWRVQAVAASPDSFESRKPLPAQWRGLRDDELSKETRISGCVFVHMSGFIGGNQTYEGALVMARTALKM
;
A
#
# COMPACT_ATOMS: atom_id res chain seq x y z
N MET A 1 -29.43 5.50 -4.25
CA MET A 1 -28.38 5.66 -3.23
C MET A 1 -28.86 6.75 -2.30
N ASP A 2 -29.19 6.43 -1.04
CA ASP A 2 -29.88 7.37 -0.14
C ASP A 2 -28.92 8.35 0.54
N PHE A 3 -29.35 9.60 0.73
CA PHE A 3 -28.60 10.64 1.45
C PHE A 3 -28.10 10.17 2.82
N CYS A 4 -28.92 9.41 3.56
CA CYS A 4 -28.55 8.82 4.85
C CYS A 4 -27.38 7.82 4.75
N PHE A 5 -27.24 7.10 3.64
CA PHE A 5 -26.11 6.20 3.42
C PHE A 5 -24.82 7.01 3.23
N PHE A 6 -24.88 8.07 2.44
CA PHE A 6 -23.73 8.95 2.18
C PHE A 6 -23.24 9.66 3.46
N VAL A 7 -24.15 10.23 4.24
CA VAL A 7 -23.81 10.88 5.53
C VAL A 7 -23.21 9.87 6.50
N ARG A 8 -23.75 8.66 6.60
CA ARG A 8 -23.20 7.60 7.46
C ARG A 8 -21.82 7.12 6.98
N PHE A 9 -21.63 6.96 5.67
CA PHE A 9 -20.34 6.58 5.08
C PHE A 9 -19.26 7.64 5.34
N LEU A 10 -19.59 8.92 5.12
CA LEU A 10 -18.71 10.05 5.43
C LEU A 10 -18.35 10.10 6.92
N ALA A 11 -19.35 10.02 7.79
CA ALA A 11 -19.16 10.18 9.23
C ALA A 11 -18.45 9.00 9.89
N ARG A 12 -18.76 7.76 9.48
CA ARG A 12 -18.30 6.54 10.18
C ARG A 12 -17.07 5.89 9.55
N SER A 13 -16.82 6.13 8.26
CA SER A 13 -15.72 5.47 7.54
C SER A 13 -14.71 6.48 7.00
N TRP A 14 -15.18 7.56 6.35
CA TRP A 14 -14.31 8.54 5.68
C TRP A 14 -13.53 9.43 6.66
N LEU A 15 -14.23 10.11 7.59
CA LEU A 15 -13.57 10.99 8.56
C LEU A 15 -12.55 10.25 9.44
N PRO A 16 -12.86 9.05 9.98
CA PRO A 16 -11.86 8.27 10.72
C PRO A 16 -10.73 7.74 9.84
N ALA A 17 -10.98 7.46 8.55
CA ALA A 17 -9.93 6.99 7.65
C ALA A 17 -8.91 8.08 7.35
N ARG A 18 -9.34 9.33 7.21
CA ARG A 18 -8.43 10.46 6.96
C ARG A 18 -7.39 10.64 8.07
N SER A 19 -7.79 10.57 9.34
CA SER A 19 -6.84 10.71 10.47
C SER A 19 -5.84 9.55 10.50
N ILE A 20 -6.30 8.31 10.24
CA ILE A 20 -5.41 7.15 10.15
C ILE A 20 -4.36 7.35 9.05
N VAL A 21 -4.77 7.77 7.85
CA VAL A 21 -3.84 7.97 6.73
C VAL A 21 -2.85 9.09 7.07
N MET A 22 -3.31 10.19 7.66
CA MET A 22 -2.44 11.30 8.08
C MET A 22 -1.38 10.84 9.10
N GLU A 23 -1.76 10.06 10.11
CA GLU A 23 -0.83 9.47 11.08
C GLU A 23 0.19 8.55 10.40
N CYS A 24 -0.28 7.68 9.49
CA CYS A 24 0.59 6.74 8.78
C CYS A 24 1.55 7.46 7.80
N ILE A 25 1.16 8.60 7.24
CA ILE A 25 2.05 9.47 6.46
C ILE A 25 3.12 10.09 7.38
N ALA A 26 2.77 10.54 8.58
CA ALA A 26 3.72 11.14 9.51
C ALA A 26 4.79 10.14 9.96
N GLU A 27 4.40 8.89 10.23
CA GLU A 27 5.28 7.81 10.71
C GLU A 27 6.11 7.11 9.61
N ARG A 28 5.91 7.48 8.34
CA ARG A 28 6.53 6.78 7.19
C ARG A 28 8.06 6.69 7.27
N PHE A 29 8.72 7.69 7.85
CA PHE A 29 10.18 7.71 8.02
C PHE A 29 10.67 6.74 9.10
N ASP A 30 9.84 6.43 10.10
CA ASP A 30 10.15 5.42 11.12
C ASP A 30 10.02 4.00 10.54
N ILE A 31 9.14 3.82 9.55
CA ILE A 31 8.97 2.57 8.81
C ILE A 31 10.12 2.35 7.82
N ASP A 32 10.39 3.35 6.98
CA ASP A 32 11.43 3.28 5.97
C ASP A 32 12.09 4.66 5.78
N PRO A 33 13.42 4.76 5.89
CA PRO A 33 14.12 6.03 5.75
C PRO A 33 13.90 6.76 4.42
N SER A 34 13.46 6.06 3.35
CA SER A 34 13.11 6.74 2.09
C SER A 34 11.91 7.66 2.24
N GLY A 35 11.00 7.38 3.18
CA GLY A 35 9.71 8.04 3.28
C GLY A 35 8.73 7.72 2.14
N GLU A 36 9.04 6.75 1.27
CA GLU A 36 8.20 6.35 0.13
C GLU A 36 7.32 5.14 0.42
N ILE A 37 7.40 4.60 1.65
CA ILE A 37 6.63 3.44 2.12
C ILE A 37 5.86 3.85 3.37
N MET A 38 4.55 3.60 3.39
CA MET A 38 3.72 3.75 4.59
C MET A 38 3.07 2.43 4.97
N VAL A 39 2.74 2.27 6.25
CA VAL A 39 2.05 1.09 6.79
C VAL A 39 0.74 1.54 7.42
N LEU A 40 -0.37 0.94 6.99
CA LEU A 40 -1.66 1.13 7.67
C LEU A 40 -1.74 0.22 8.88
N LYS A 41 -1.73 0.81 10.08
CA LYS A 41 -1.93 0.08 11.35
C LYS A 41 -3.29 -0.63 11.40
N ARG A 42 -4.28 -0.03 10.76
CA ARG A 42 -5.63 -0.57 10.60
C ARG A 42 -6.08 -0.30 9.17
N PHE A 43 -6.59 -1.33 8.50
CA PHE A 43 -7.11 -1.16 7.16
C PHE A 43 -8.26 -0.15 7.14
N CYS A 44 -8.21 0.79 6.18
CA CYS A 44 -9.26 1.75 5.90
C CYS A 44 -9.22 2.12 4.41
N PRO A 45 -10.30 2.70 3.85
CA PRO A 45 -10.23 3.34 2.53
C PRO A 45 -9.16 4.44 2.57
N TRP A 46 -8.02 4.24 1.92
CA TRP A 46 -6.87 5.16 2.06
C TRP A 46 -6.56 5.96 0.80
N LYS A 47 -6.94 5.46 -0.39
CA LYS A 47 -6.47 6.00 -1.67
C LYS A 47 -6.77 7.48 -1.87
N LEU A 48 -8.04 7.88 -1.80
CA LEU A 48 -8.41 9.28 -2.04
C LEU A 48 -7.83 10.20 -0.96
N HIS A 49 -7.88 9.77 0.30
CA HIS A 49 -7.25 10.51 1.41
C HIS A 49 -5.76 10.70 1.23
N LEU A 50 -5.03 9.69 0.73
CA LEU A 50 -3.62 9.83 0.46
C LEU A 50 -3.37 10.95 -0.56
N PHE A 51 -4.09 10.97 -1.68
CA PHE A 51 -3.92 12.02 -2.69
C PHE A 51 -4.28 13.42 -2.14
N GLU A 52 -5.38 13.55 -1.40
CA GLU A 52 -5.77 14.82 -0.76
C GLU A 52 -4.68 15.28 0.22
N LEU A 53 -4.22 14.39 1.10
CA LEU A 53 -3.23 14.71 2.13
C LEU A 53 -1.84 15.00 1.55
N GLU A 54 -1.41 14.28 0.50
CA GLU A 54 -0.14 14.57 -0.17
C GLU A 54 -0.13 15.98 -0.77
N ALA A 55 -1.25 16.41 -1.37
CA ALA A 55 -1.40 17.75 -1.92
C ALA A 55 -1.47 18.82 -0.81
N GLU A 56 -2.27 18.59 0.23
CA GLU A 56 -2.47 19.54 1.33
C GLU A 56 -1.21 19.72 2.19
N LEU A 57 -0.52 18.63 2.53
CA LEU A 57 0.66 18.62 3.39
C LEU A 57 1.96 18.80 2.61
N LYS A 58 1.90 18.89 1.27
CA LYS A 58 3.06 18.95 0.36
C LYS A 58 4.07 17.83 0.66
N VAL A 59 3.56 16.61 0.69
CA VAL A 59 4.36 15.43 1.05
C VAL A 59 5.43 15.18 -0.01
N GLU A 60 6.68 15.21 0.42
CA GLU A 60 7.82 14.76 -0.37
C GLU A 60 8.75 13.88 0.48
N PRO A 61 9.37 12.84 -0.09
CA PRO A 61 9.01 12.25 -1.39
C PRO A 61 7.61 11.61 -1.36
N LEU A 62 7.01 11.44 -2.54
CA LEU A 62 5.68 10.84 -2.68
C LEU A 62 5.69 9.36 -2.30
N ILE A 63 4.59 8.90 -1.70
CA ILE A 63 4.46 7.51 -1.27
C ILE A 63 4.25 6.62 -2.49
N LYS A 64 5.06 5.57 -2.61
CA LYS A 64 5.00 4.60 -3.72
C LYS A 64 4.33 3.29 -3.31
N TYR A 65 4.46 2.89 -2.04
CA TYR A 65 3.89 1.64 -1.53
C TYR A 65 3.14 1.84 -0.21
N VAL A 66 1.98 1.19 -0.12
CA VAL A 66 1.17 1.09 1.11
C VAL A 66 1.09 -0.36 1.54
N LEU A 67 1.48 -0.62 2.79
CA LEU A 67 1.45 -1.95 3.40
C LEU A 67 0.28 -2.04 4.37
N TYR A 68 -0.40 -3.19 4.37
CA TYR A 68 -1.47 -3.46 5.32
C TYR A 68 -1.71 -4.96 5.46
N GLY A 69 -2.07 -5.39 6.67
CA GLY A 69 -2.56 -6.74 6.91
C GLY A 69 -3.93 -6.95 6.27
N ASP A 70 -4.20 -8.17 5.81
CA ASP A 70 -5.57 -8.57 5.46
C ASP A 70 -6.47 -8.59 6.70
N GLU A 71 -7.79 -8.63 6.50
CA GLU A 71 -8.79 -8.58 7.59
C GLU A 71 -8.64 -9.69 8.64
N ARG A 72 -7.89 -10.75 8.32
CA ARG A 72 -7.65 -11.90 9.21
C ARG A 72 -6.24 -11.91 9.82
N GLY A 73 -5.40 -10.93 9.49
CA GLY A 73 -4.01 -10.82 9.95
C GLY A 73 -3.12 -11.98 9.50
N LYS A 74 -3.52 -12.76 8.48
CA LYS A 74 -2.77 -13.94 8.04
C LYS A 74 -1.74 -13.63 6.97
N GLN A 75 -1.96 -12.54 6.24
CA GLN A 75 -1.11 -12.12 5.14
C GLN A 75 -1.04 -10.60 5.09
N TRP A 76 0.06 -10.12 4.53
CA TRP A 76 0.34 -8.73 4.28
C TRP A 76 0.26 -8.41 2.80
N ARG A 77 -0.24 -7.23 2.49
CA ARG A 77 -0.29 -6.69 1.13
C ARG A 77 0.77 -5.61 0.97
N VAL A 78 1.33 -5.57 -0.24
CA VAL A 78 2.16 -4.46 -0.74
C VAL A 78 1.41 -3.91 -1.92
N GLN A 79 0.78 -2.74 -1.77
CA GLN A 79 0.02 -2.10 -2.84
C GLN A 79 0.76 -0.88 -3.36
N ALA A 80 0.99 -0.84 -4.67
CA ALA A 80 1.57 0.32 -5.34
C ALA A 80 0.52 1.44 -5.45
N VAL A 81 0.93 2.68 -5.15
CA VAL A 81 0.06 3.85 -5.28
C VAL A 81 -0.09 4.22 -6.75
N ALA A 82 -1.32 4.56 -7.18
CA ALA A 82 -1.59 5.00 -8.54
C ALA A 82 -0.91 6.34 -8.86
N ALA A 83 -0.59 6.57 -10.14
CA ALA A 83 0.00 7.83 -10.59
C ALA A 83 -0.94 9.03 -10.36
N SER A 84 -2.25 8.81 -10.47
CA SER A 84 -3.31 9.77 -10.15
C SER A 84 -4.57 9.01 -9.66
N PRO A 85 -5.56 9.70 -9.05
CA PRO A 85 -6.77 9.05 -8.53
C PRO A 85 -7.53 8.18 -9.54
N ASP A 86 -7.51 8.56 -10.82
CA ASP A 86 -8.24 7.90 -11.91
C ASP A 86 -7.35 7.00 -12.79
N SER A 87 -6.06 6.85 -12.45
CA SER A 87 -5.10 6.09 -13.27
C SER A 87 -5.04 4.61 -12.87
N PHE A 88 -4.89 3.75 -13.89
CA PHE A 88 -4.55 2.34 -13.72
C PHE A 88 -3.04 2.11 -13.58
N GLU A 89 -2.23 3.12 -13.89
CA GLU A 89 -0.78 3.07 -13.78
C GLU A 89 -0.34 3.37 -12.35
N SER A 90 0.61 2.60 -11.84
CA SER A 90 1.20 2.83 -10.52
C SER A 90 2.39 3.78 -10.64
N ARG A 91 2.62 4.64 -9.62
CA ARG A 91 3.84 5.48 -9.50
C ARG A 91 5.10 4.65 -9.63
N LYS A 92 5.08 3.47 -9.01
CA LYS A 92 6.11 2.45 -9.15
C LYS A 92 5.47 1.06 -9.01
N PRO A 93 5.09 0.40 -10.12
CA PRO A 93 4.56 -0.96 -10.04
C PRO A 93 5.63 -1.91 -9.49
N LEU A 94 5.21 -3.02 -8.90
CA LEU A 94 6.13 -4.08 -8.49
C LEU A 94 6.96 -4.58 -9.70
N PRO A 95 8.21 -5.03 -9.49
CA PRO A 95 9.14 -5.43 -10.54
C PRO A 95 8.53 -6.37 -11.57
N ALA A 96 8.82 -6.13 -12.84
CA ALA A 96 8.26 -6.91 -13.96
C ALA A 96 8.53 -8.42 -13.82
N GLN A 97 9.73 -8.79 -13.36
CA GLN A 97 10.12 -10.18 -13.12
C GLN A 97 9.32 -10.88 -12.01
N TRP A 98 8.61 -10.16 -11.13
CA TRP A 98 7.76 -10.77 -10.10
C TRP A 98 6.33 -10.99 -10.58
N ARG A 99 5.89 -10.26 -11.61
CA ARG A 99 4.48 -10.16 -12.00
C ARG A 99 3.96 -11.50 -12.51
N GLY A 100 2.83 -11.93 -11.96
CA GLY A 100 2.22 -13.22 -12.29
C GLY A 100 2.78 -14.40 -11.49
N LEU A 101 3.92 -14.24 -10.81
CA LEU A 101 4.49 -15.30 -9.97
C LEU A 101 3.76 -15.40 -8.62
N ARG A 102 3.80 -16.60 -8.04
CA ARG A 102 3.13 -16.93 -6.78
C ARG A 102 3.98 -17.86 -5.92
N ASP A 103 3.67 -17.88 -4.63
CA ASP A 103 4.17 -18.86 -3.65
C ASP A 103 5.70 -19.08 -3.73
N ASP A 104 6.15 -20.34 -3.81
CA ASP A 104 7.57 -20.71 -3.83
C ASP A 104 8.32 -20.17 -5.06
N GLU A 105 7.66 -20.06 -6.20
CA GLU A 105 8.26 -19.52 -7.42
C GLU A 105 8.62 -18.04 -7.24
N LEU A 106 7.68 -17.26 -6.70
CA LEU A 106 7.93 -15.86 -6.37
C LEU A 106 8.96 -15.72 -5.25
N SER A 107 8.94 -16.61 -4.25
CA SER A 107 9.91 -16.59 -3.15
C SER A 107 11.34 -16.86 -3.65
N LYS A 108 11.50 -17.76 -4.62
CA LYS A 108 12.80 -18.05 -5.27
C LYS A 108 13.28 -16.88 -6.11
N GLU A 109 12.40 -16.30 -6.93
CA GLU A 109 12.74 -15.17 -7.81
C GLU A 109 13.12 -13.91 -7.01
N THR A 110 12.34 -13.59 -5.97
CA THR A 110 12.59 -12.43 -5.11
C THR A 110 13.74 -12.64 -4.12
N ARG A 111 14.05 -13.90 -3.80
CA ARG A 111 14.87 -14.32 -2.65
C ARG A 111 14.29 -13.84 -1.31
N ILE A 112 12.97 -13.70 -1.23
CA ILE A 112 12.22 -13.32 -0.02
C ILE A 112 11.31 -14.48 0.34
N SER A 113 11.43 -14.98 1.57
CA SER A 113 10.58 -16.07 2.05
C SER A 113 9.12 -15.65 2.22
N GLY A 114 8.20 -16.60 2.04
CA GLY A 114 6.79 -16.40 2.36
C GLY A 114 6.03 -15.49 1.40
N CYS A 115 6.55 -15.26 0.19
CA CYS A 115 5.80 -14.54 -0.83
C CYS A 115 4.52 -15.30 -1.21
N VAL A 116 3.42 -14.58 -1.42
CA VAL A 116 2.11 -15.17 -1.76
C VAL A 116 1.82 -14.99 -3.25
N PHE A 117 1.90 -13.76 -3.76
CA PHE A 117 1.70 -13.45 -5.18
C PHE A 117 2.14 -12.03 -5.54
N VAL A 118 2.29 -11.77 -6.84
CA VAL A 118 2.25 -10.42 -7.43
C VAL A 118 1.30 -10.42 -8.62
N HIS A 119 0.39 -9.45 -8.67
CA HIS A 119 -0.55 -9.30 -9.78
C HIS A 119 0.20 -9.03 -11.11
N MET A 120 -0.36 -9.45 -12.24
CA MET A 120 0.27 -9.32 -13.57
C MET A 120 0.63 -7.88 -13.94
N SER A 121 -0.12 -6.89 -13.46
CA SER A 121 0.21 -5.47 -13.68
C SER A 121 1.24 -4.90 -12.70
N GLY A 122 1.54 -5.62 -11.61
CA GLY A 122 2.39 -5.17 -10.52
C GLY A 122 1.74 -4.17 -9.54
N PHE A 123 0.43 -3.89 -9.65
CA PHE A 123 -0.23 -2.94 -8.74
C PHE A 123 -0.32 -3.45 -7.28
N ILE A 124 -0.27 -4.77 -7.06
CA ILE A 124 -0.35 -5.38 -5.74
C ILE A 124 0.44 -6.68 -5.68
N GLY A 125 1.01 -6.95 -4.51
CA GLY A 125 1.56 -8.25 -4.14
C GLY A 125 1.25 -8.56 -2.68
N GLY A 126 1.73 -9.70 -2.21
CA GLY A 126 1.57 -10.09 -0.82
C GLY A 126 2.65 -11.02 -0.30
N ASN A 127 2.82 -10.98 1.02
CA ASN A 127 3.70 -11.86 1.78
C ASN A 127 2.94 -12.38 3.00
N GLN A 128 3.38 -13.50 3.58
CA GLN A 128 2.81 -14.04 4.82
C GLN A 128 3.11 -13.14 6.03
N THR A 129 4.25 -12.46 6.05
CA THR A 129 4.69 -11.64 7.19
C THR A 129 4.80 -10.16 6.85
N TYR A 130 4.75 -9.33 7.89
CA TYR A 130 4.99 -7.89 7.79
C TYR A 130 6.40 -7.62 7.26
N GLU A 131 7.38 -8.31 7.84
CA GLU A 131 8.79 -8.16 7.53
C GLU A 131 9.05 -8.53 6.06
N GLY A 132 8.45 -9.63 5.59
CA GLY A 132 8.56 -10.05 4.20
C GLY A 132 7.93 -9.05 3.24
N ALA A 133 6.75 -8.50 3.58
CA ALA A 133 6.11 -7.44 2.79
C ALA A 133 6.95 -6.15 2.75
N LEU A 134 7.57 -5.77 3.87
CA LEU A 134 8.46 -4.61 3.95
C LEU A 134 9.73 -4.82 3.11
N VAL A 135 10.34 -6.02 3.16
CA VAL A 135 11.48 -6.35 2.29
C VAL A 135 11.05 -6.33 0.81
N MET A 136 9.87 -6.85 0.46
CA MET A 136 9.35 -6.76 -0.91
C MET A 136 9.23 -5.32 -1.39
N ALA A 137 8.63 -4.42 -0.59
CA ALA A 137 8.50 -3.01 -0.93
C ALA A 137 9.86 -2.31 -1.07
N ARG A 138 10.78 -2.55 -0.14
CA ARG A 138 12.14 -1.99 -0.17
C ARG A 138 12.95 -2.45 -1.37
N THR A 139 12.87 -3.74 -1.70
CA THR A 139 13.54 -4.30 -2.88
C THR A 139 12.92 -3.73 -4.15
N ALA A 140 11.59 -3.67 -4.21
CA ALA A 140 10.88 -3.08 -5.34
C ALA A 140 11.26 -1.60 -5.55
N LEU A 141 11.42 -0.80 -4.49
CA LEU A 141 11.86 0.60 -4.58
C LEU A 141 13.21 0.77 -5.31
N LYS A 142 14.14 -0.17 -5.12
CA LYS A 142 15.52 -0.11 -5.62
C LYS A 142 15.71 -0.70 -7.02
N MET A 143 14.77 -1.51 -7.49
CA MET A 143 14.75 -2.10 -8.83
C MET A 143 14.14 -1.13 -9.85
#